data_AF-A0A202DHD0-F1
#
_entry.id   AF-A0A202DHD0-F1
#
_cell.length_a   1.000
_cell.length_b   1.000
_cell.length_c   1.000
_cell.angle_alpha   90.00
_cell.angle_beta   90.00
_cell.angle_gamma   90.00
#
_symmetry.space_group_name_H-M   'P 1'
#
loop_
_entity.id
_entity.type
_entity.pdbx_description
1 polymer ?
#
loop_
_entity_poly.entity_id
_entity_poly.type
_entity_poly.pdbx_seq_one_letter_code
_entity_poly.pdbx_strand_id
1 'polypeptide(L)'
;FRLRVSDEENTVFTEIQIRVYPDSGSIPPNPNPGEKKKYDKVLDLTHMDHVDIPCTDGVTIYNRDGKKIAHLRCLNAIQSMAIGESAPLGKAYWVGENEEGDIIAAGTYFAIEEGEDEPKKVLVIK
;
A
#
# COMPACT_ATOMS: atom_id res chain seq x y z
N PHE A 1 19.18 1.84 15.57
CA PHE A 1 18.12 2.86 15.38
C PHE A 1 16.99 2.59 16.38
N ARG A 2 16.45 3.61 17.06
CA ARG A 2 15.30 3.47 17.96
C ARG A 2 14.11 4.16 17.30
N LEU A 3 13.11 3.40 16.90
CA LEU A 3 11.85 3.93 16.41
C LEU A 3 10.91 4.13 17.61
N ARG A 4 10.26 5.29 17.69
CA ARG A 4 9.29 5.59 18.74
C ARG A 4 7.93 5.80 18.06
N VAL A 5 6.96 4.98 18.41
CA VAL A 5 5.57 5.09 17.90
C VAL A 5 4.69 5.46 19.10
N SER A 6 3.90 6.51 18.94
CA SER A 6 2.95 7.00 19.95
C SER A 6 1.58 7.11 19.30
N ASP A 7 0.58 6.53 19.94
CA ASP A 7 -0.83 6.83 19.67
C ASP A 7 -1.22 7.87 20.72
N GLU A 8 -1.45 9.12 20.30
CA GLU A 8 -1.50 10.33 21.14
C GLU A 8 -2.57 10.29 22.25
N GLU A 9 -3.39 9.24 22.33
CA GLU A 9 -4.50 9.11 23.28
C GLU A 9 -4.20 8.25 24.53
N ASN A 10 -3.09 7.51 24.61
CA ASN A 10 -2.79 6.65 25.77
C ASN A 10 -1.58 7.14 26.59
N THR A 11 -1.86 7.75 27.75
CA THR A 11 -0.85 8.26 28.71
C THR A 11 -0.42 7.25 29.77
N VAL A 12 -0.87 5.99 29.67
CA VAL A 12 -0.41 4.90 30.54
C VAL A 12 0.66 4.13 29.78
N PHE A 13 1.89 4.18 30.26
CA PHE A 13 3.07 3.54 29.65
C PHE A 13 2.84 2.05 29.31
N THR A 14 2.41 1.76 28.09
CA THR A 14 2.60 0.49 27.41
C THR A 14 3.62 0.71 26.31
N GLU A 15 4.89 0.81 26.70
CA GLU A 15 6.00 0.94 25.77
C GLU A 15 6.04 -0.30 24.87
N ILE A 16 5.66 -0.16 23.60
CA ILE A 16 5.83 -1.22 22.61
C ILE A 16 7.33 -1.29 22.32
N GLN A 17 8.00 -2.29 22.91
CA GLN A 17 9.43 -2.51 22.69
C GLN A 17 9.63 -3.25 21.36
N ILE A 18 9.82 -2.50 20.28
CA ILE A 18 10.19 -3.08 18.98
C ILE A 18 11.69 -3.41 19.03
N ARG A 19 12.01 -4.69 19.21
CA ARG A 19 13.38 -5.20 19.13
C ARG A 19 13.71 -5.54 17.68
N VAL A 20 14.45 -4.65 17.03
CA VAL A 20 15.06 -4.90 15.72
C VAL A 20 16.37 -5.64 15.98
N TYR A 21 16.44 -6.93 15.65
CA TYR A 21 17.68 -7.69 15.72
C TYR A 21 18.63 -7.25 14.60
N PRO A 22 19.95 -7.32 14.79
CA PRO A 22 20.89 -7.33 13.67
C PRO A 22 20.40 -8.38 12.64
N ASP A 23 20.36 -8.01 11.36
CA ASP A 23 19.81 -8.82 10.25
C ASP A 23 18.27 -8.89 10.16
N SER A 24 17.51 -8.18 11.01
CA SER A 24 16.07 -8.02 10.85
C SER A 24 15.77 -7.17 9.60
N GLY A 25 15.41 -7.84 8.51
CA GLY A 25 15.18 -7.25 7.20
C GLY A 25 15.89 -7.99 6.07
N SER A 26 16.87 -8.84 6.40
CA SER A 26 17.53 -9.71 5.43
C SER A 26 16.85 -11.07 5.40
N ILE A 27 16.20 -11.41 4.28
CA ILE A 27 15.75 -12.78 4.04
C ILE A 27 17.02 -13.62 3.85
N PRO A 28 17.29 -14.64 4.69
CA PRO A 28 18.45 -15.50 4.47
C PRO A 28 18.31 -16.18 3.10
N PRO A 29 19.42 -16.39 2.35
CA PRO A 29 19.36 -16.91 0.98
C PRO A 29 18.71 -18.30 0.87
N ASN A 30 18.68 -19.07 1.96
CA ASN A 30 17.92 -20.30 2.10
C ASN A 30 17.18 -20.28 3.45
N PRO A 31 15.97 -19.71 3.55
CA PRO A 31 15.21 -19.71 4.78
C PRO A 31 14.75 -21.15 5.09
N ASN A 32 14.77 -21.51 6.37
CA ASN A 32 14.19 -22.78 6.82
C ASN A 32 12.73 -22.89 6.32
N PRO A 33 12.30 -24.02 5.75
CA PRO A 33 10.95 -24.16 5.20
C PRO A 33 9.83 -23.84 6.20
N GLY A 34 10.03 -24.15 7.49
CA GLY A 34 9.09 -23.83 8.56
C GLY A 34 9.04 -22.36 8.96
N GLU A 35 9.99 -21.54 8.49
CA GLU A 35 10.13 -20.13 8.84
C GLU A 35 9.81 -19.19 7.68
N LYS A 36 9.51 -19.71 6.47
CA LYS A 36 9.12 -18.90 5.29
C LYS A 36 8.02 -17.88 5.62
N LYS A 37 7.01 -18.27 6.41
CA LYS A 37 5.91 -17.38 6.83
C LYS A 37 6.35 -16.14 7.60
N LYS A 38 7.53 -16.14 8.21
CA LYS A 38 8.11 -14.97 8.89
C LYS A 38 8.56 -13.89 7.90
N TYR A 39 8.75 -14.27 6.63
CA TYR A 39 9.23 -13.43 5.54
C TYR A 39 8.17 -13.20 4.44
N ASP A 40 6.94 -13.68 4.61
CA ASP A 40 5.85 -13.48 3.63
C ASP A 40 5.34 -12.03 3.61
N LYS A 41 5.64 -11.25 4.66
CA LYS A 41 5.27 -9.83 4.79
C LYS A 41 6.51 -8.96 4.94
N VAL A 42 7.34 -8.92 3.91
CA VAL A 42 8.50 -8.01 3.86
C VAL A 42 8.05 -6.65 3.36
N LEU A 43 8.32 -5.63 4.16
CA LEU A 43 8.21 -4.24 3.74
C LEU A 43 9.51 -3.87 3.03
N ASP A 44 9.54 -4.01 1.72
CA ASP A 44 10.68 -3.59 0.90
C ASP A 44 10.59 -2.09 0.59
N LEU A 45 11.35 -1.30 1.34
CA LEU A 45 11.40 0.16 1.18
C LEU A 45 12.24 0.59 -0.03
N THR A 46 12.92 -0.33 -0.71
CA THR A 46 13.75 -0.01 -1.88
C THR A 46 12.96 0.06 -3.19
N HIS A 47 11.71 -0.39 -3.20
CA HIS A 47 10.85 -0.52 -4.38
C HIS A 47 9.64 0.44 -4.40
N MET A 48 9.64 1.52 -3.61
CA MET A 48 8.44 2.35 -3.42
C MET A 48 8.52 3.76 -4.05
N ASP A 49 9.01 3.87 -5.29
CA ASP A 49 8.80 5.09 -6.09
C ASP A 49 7.33 5.26 -6.52
N HIS A 50 6.53 4.20 -6.42
CA HIS A 50 5.10 4.18 -6.70
C HIS A 50 4.34 3.09 -5.94
N VAL A 51 3.01 3.16 -6.01
CA VAL A 51 2.09 2.13 -5.59
C VAL A 51 1.27 1.65 -6.79
N ASP A 52 1.28 0.34 -7.01
CA ASP A 52 0.41 -0.34 -7.96
C ASP A 52 -0.94 -0.65 -7.32
N ILE A 53 -2.02 -0.18 -7.93
CA ILE A 53 -3.39 -0.42 -7.46
C ILE A 53 -4.13 -1.26 -8.51
N PRO A 54 -4.52 -2.52 -8.21
CA PRO A 54 -5.29 -3.34 -9.13
C PRO A 54 -6.68 -2.74 -9.38
N CYS A 55 -7.08 -2.62 -10.65
CA CYS A 55 -8.36 -2.01 -11.03
C CYS A 55 -8.75 -2.28 -12.49
N THR A 56 -10.02 -2.09 -12.84
CA THR A 56 -10.60 -2.37 -14.16
C THR A 56 -10.70 -1.15 -15.08
N ASP A 57 -10.98 0.04 -14.55
CA ASP A 57 -11.18 1.26 -15.35
C ASP A 57 -10.43 2.49 -14.79
N GLY A 58 -10.90 3.00 -13.65
CA GLY A 58 -10.30 4.13 -12.95
C GLY A 58 -10.32 3.96 -11.44
N VAL A 59 -9.42 4.66 -10.76
CA VAL A 59 -9.35 4.69 -9.29
C VAL A 59 -9.22 6.13 -8.82
N THR A 60 -10.05 6.51 -7.86
CA THR A 60 -9.92 7.80 -7.16
C THR A 60 -9.31 7.60 -5.79
N ILE A 61 -8.31 8.42 -5.48
CA ILE A 61 -7.58 8.38 -4.20
C ILE A 61 -8.10 9.48 -3.28
N TYR A 62 -8.31 9.12 -2.02
CA TYR A 62 -8.77 10.01 -0.95
C TYR A 62 -7.85 9.94 0.25
N ASN A 63 -7.75 11.04 0.99
CA ASN A 63 -7.13 11.05 2.31
C ASN A 63 -8.11 10.58 3.40
N ARG A 64 -7.65 10.57 4.66
CA ARG A 64 -8.46 10.17 5.83
C ARG A 64 -9.69 11.06 6.08
N ASP A 65 -9.64 12.31 5.64
CA ASP A 65 -10.77 13.26 5.78
C ASP A 65 -11.79 13.14 4.64
N GLY A 66 -11.59 12.18 3.72
CA GLY A 66 -12.44 12.02 2.53
C GLY A 66 -12.17 13.05 1.43
N LYS A 67 -11.07 13.81 1.53
CA LYS A 67 -10.65 14.74 0.47
C LYS A 67 -10.04 13.95 -0.68
N LYS A 68 -10.53 14.19 -1.90
CA LYS A 68 -9.94 13.67 -3.14
C LYS A 68 -8.51 14.21 -3.31
N ILE A 69 -7.59 13.30 -3.63
CA ILE A 69 -6.17 13.57 -3.84
C ILE A 69 -5.79 13.44 -5.31
N ALA A 70 -6.18 12.34 -5.94
CA ALA A 70 -5.83 12.03 -7.31
C ALA A 70 -6.91 11.16 -7.96
N HIS A 71 -6.96 11.16 -9.28
CA HIS A 71 -7.70 10.18 -10.07
C HIS A 71 -6.75 9.55 -11.09
N LEU A 72 -6.75 8.22 -11.15
CA LEU A 72 -5.79 7.42 -11.90
C LEU A 72 -6.53 6.51 -12.87
N ARG A 73 -6.04 6.44 -14.10
CA ARG A 73 -6.54 5.46 -15.08
C ARG A 73 -5.86 4.13 -14.89
N CYS A 74 -6.62 3.05 -15.00
CA CYS A 74 -6.08 1.70 -15.01
C CYS A 74 -5.48 1.41 -16.39
N LEU A 75 -4.21 1.04 -16.38
CA LEU A 75 -3.53 0.59 -17.58
C LEU A 75 -3.62 -0.94 -17.68
N ASN A 76 -3.64 -1.45 -18.92
CA ASN A 76 -3.59 -2.89 -19.22
C ASN A 76 -4.74 -3.74 -18.64
N ALA A 77 -5.90 -3.16 -18.32
CA ALA A 77 -7.11 -3.94 -18.04
C ALA A 77 -7.60 -4.55 -19.36
N ILE A 78 -7.58 -5.89 -19.47
CA ILE A 78 -8.06 -6.59 -20.68
C ILE A 78 -9.52 -6.97 -20.47
N GLN A 79 -10.43 -6.32 -21.20
CA GLN A 79 -11.88 -6.60 -21.09
C GLN A 79 -12.36 -7.85 -21.83
N SER A 80 -11.48 -8.62 -22.49
CA SER A 80 -11.90 -9.83 -23.19
C SER A 80 -11.85 -11.05 -22.26
N MET A 81 -13.02 -11.50 -21.79
CA MET A 81 -13.15 -12.78 -21.09
C MET A 81 -14.32 -13.59 -21.63
N ALA A 82 -14.17 -14.91 -21.60
CA ALA A 82 -15.28 -15.85 -21.72
C ALA A 82 -16.15 -15.81 -20.45
N ILE A 83 -17.43 -16.18 -20.58
CA ILE A 83 -18.39 -16.18 -19.47
C ILE A 83 -17.88 -17.10 -18.35
N GLY A 84 -17.57 -16.53 -17.18
CA GLY A 84 -17.25 -17.28 -15.95
C GLY A 84 -15.89 -16.97 -15.32
N GLU A 85 -15.01 -16.21 -15.98
CA GLU A 85 -13.74 -15.78 -15.40
C GLU A 85 -13.80 -14.31 -14.93
N SER A 86 -13.23 -13.99 -13.77
CA SER A 86 -13.07 -12.61 -13.30
C SER A 86 -12.15 -11.85 -14.23
N ALA A 87 -12.56 -10.67 -14.72
CA ALA A 87 -11.75 -9.84 -15.60
C ALA A 87 -10.33 -9.66 -15.06
N PRO A 88 -9.27 -9.78 -15.89
CA PRO A 88 -7.92 -9.51 -15.44
C PRO A 88 -7.83 -8.03 -15.06
N LEU A 89 -7.56 -7.78 -13.78
CA LEU A 89 -7.35 -6.43 -13.27
C LEU A 89 -6.13 -5.81 -13.97
N GLY A 90 -6.30 -4.61 -14.49
CA GLY A 90 -5.18 -3.73 -14.85
C GLY A 90 -4.52 -3.16 -13.60
N LYS A 91 -3.65 -2.17 -13.80
CA LYS A 91 -2.97 -1.47 -12.71
C LYS A 91 -3.01 0.04 -12.90
N ALA A 92 -3.40 0.75 -11.87
CA ALA A 92 -3.17 2.18 -11.73
C ALA A 92 -1.84 2.40 -11.01
N TYR A 93 -0.98 3.21 -11.61
CA TYR A 93 0.34 3.55 -11.09
C TYR A 93 0.27 4.89 -10.37
N TRP A 94 0.60 4.91 -9.08
CA TRP A 94 0.57 6.14 -8.29
C TRP A 94 1.89 6.45 -7.61
N VAL A 95 2.50 7.56 -7.98
CA VAL A 95 3.76 8.03 -7.37
C VAL A 95 3.56 8.82 -6.08
N GLY A 96 2.34 8.88 -5.53
CA GLY A 96 2.04 9.71 -4.37
C GLY A 96 2.11 11.21 -4.68
N GLU A 97 1.47 11.60 -5.78
CA GLU A 97 1.25 13.00 -6.19
C GLU A 97 -0.25 13.29 -6.24
N ASN A 98 -0.63 14.55 -5.99
CA ASN A 98 -1.99 15.03 -6.20
C ASN A 98 -2.25 15.39 -7.68
N GLU A 99 -3.45 15.85 -8.03
CA GLU A 99 -3.78 16.28 -9.40
C GLU A 99 -2.96 17.49 -9.91
N GLU A 100 -2.30 18.22 -9.02
CA GLU A 100 -1.45 19.38 -9.32
C GLU A 100 0.02 18.97 -9.54
N GLY A 101 0.38 17.69 -9.29
CA GLY A 101 1.74 17.17 -9.36
C GLY A 101 2.56 17.36 -8.08
N ASP A 102 1.95 17.85 -7.00
CA ASP A 102 2.63 18.00 -5.72
C ASP A 102 2.75 16.65 -4.99
N ILE A 103 3.94 16.39 -4.47
CA ILE A 103 4.20 15.23 -3.62
C ILE A 103 3.44 15.38 -2.31
N ILE A 104 2.61 14.39 -2.01
CA ILE A 104 1.85 14.34 -0.76
C ILE A 104 2.66 13.66 0.35
N ALA A 105 2.22 13.87 1.60
CA ALA A 105 2.83 13.24 2.77
C ALA A 105 2.69 11.70 2.74
N ALA A 106 3.71 11.01 3.27
CA ALA A 106 3.61 9.59 3.56
C ALA A 106 2.44 9.32 4.52
N GLY A 107 1.71 8.23 4.30
CA GLY A 107 0.51 7.93 5.07
C GLY A 107 -0.39 6.88 4.42
N THR A 108 -1.51 6.62 5.10
CA THR A 108 -2.58 5.75 4.58
C THR A 108 -3.61 6.59 3.83
N TYR A 109 -3.92 6.15 2.62
CA TYR A 109 -4.91 6.70 1.71
C TYR A 109 -5.95 5.63 1.37
N PHE A 110 -7.03 6.05 0.73
CA PHE A 110 -8.12 5.18 0.30
C PHE A 110 -8.29 5.28 -1.20
N ALA A 111 -8.22 4.14 -1.89
CA ALA A 111 -8.52 3.99 -3.31
C ALA A 111 -9.95 3.47 -3.47
N ILE A 112 -10.75 4.18 -4.24
CA ILE A 112 -12.10 3.74 -4.63
C ILE A 112 -12.10 3.57 -6.14
N GLU A 113 -12.38 2.35 -6.59
CA GLU A 113 -12.52 2.03 -8.00
C GLU A 113 -13.83 2.60 -8.56
N GLU A 114 -13.83 3.04 -9.82
CA GLU A 114 -15.03 3.58 -10.44
C GLU A 114 -16.16 2.54 -10.49
N GLY A 115 -17.30 2.89 -9.90
CA GLY A 115 -18.45 1.98 -9.80
C GLY A 115 -18.42 1.04 -8.58
N GLU A 116 -17.39 1.11 -7.74
CA GLU A 116 -17.35 0.44 -6.44
C GLU A 116 -17.59 1.43 -5.29
N ASP A 117 -18.21 0.95 -4.21
CA ASP A 117 -18.43 1.73 -2.98
C ASP A 117 -17.40 1.41 -1.87
N GLU A 118 -16.68 0.29 -1.99
CA GLU A 118 -15.79 -0.20 -0.94
C GLU A 118 -14.35 0.34 -1.11
N PRO A 119 -13.82 1.15 -0.17
CA PRO A 119 -12.49 1.71 -0.28
C PRO A 119 -11.40 0.68 0.05
N LYS A 120 -10.40 0.58 -0.82
CA LYS A 120 -9.17 -0.22 -0.64
C LYS A 120 -8.09 0.66 -0.01
N LYS A 121 -7.42 0.18 1.05
CA LYS A 121 -6.33 0.96 1.70
C LYS A 121 -5.06 0.94 0.85
N VAL A 122 -4.47 2.11 0.68
CA VAL A 122 -3.20 2.32 -0.04
C VAL A 122 -2.22 2.97 0.91
N LEU A 123 -1.00 2.46 0.98
CA LEU A 123 0.04 3.00 1.85
C LEU A 123 1.12 3.65 1.01
N VAL A 124 1.39 4.92 1.28
CA VAL A 124 2.51 5.67 0.70
C VAL A 124 3.58 5.79 1.77
N ILE A 125 4.78 5.31 1.47
CA ILE A 125 5.96 5.45 2.32
C ILE A 125 7.00 6.19 1.49
N LYS A 126 7.17 7.49 1.74
CA LYS A 126 8.20 8.33 1.15
C LYS A 126 9.15 8.79 2.24
#